data_AF-A0A658R0T4-F1
#
_entry.id   AF-A0A658R0T4-F1
#
_cell.length_a   1.000
_cell.length_b   1.000
_cell.length_c   1.000
_cell.angle_alpha   90.00
_cell.angle_beta   90.00
_cell.angle_gamma   90.00
#
_symmetry.space_group_name_H-M   'P 1'
#
loop_
_entity.id
_entity.type
_entity.pdbx_description
1 polymer ?
#
loop_
_entity_poly.entity_id
_entity_poly.type
_entity_poly.pdbx_seq_one_letter_code
_entity_poly.pdbx_strand_id
1 'polypeptide(L)'
;MAESSPTQYFIQGITKSGRKFRPSDWSERLCGVMSAYGPKAKGPNARLQYSIYVRPTMIDDIKVVILDARLRDIEPMAFDFVLNFAKDNDLLVTEACELPPHHGTQTQAQSQPQAQPQAQTEPQTQPKD
;
A
#
# COMPACT_ATOMS: atom_id res chain seq x y z
N MET A 1 9.98 -22.62 6.03
CA MET A 1 8.92 -22.03 6.88
C MET A 1 8.31 -20.91 6.05
N ALA A 2 6.98 -20.88 5.88
CA ALA A 2 6.35 -19.83 5.09
C ALA A 2 6.66 -18.48 5.76
N GLU A 3 7.38 -17.60 5.08
CA GLU A 3 7.63 -16.23 5.52
C GLU A 3 6.30 -15.48 5.45
N SER A 4 5.53 -15.54 6.55
CA SER A 4 4.37 -14.67 6.72
C SER A 4 4.88 -13.24 6.70
N SER A 5 4.42 -12.44 5.75
CA SER A 5 4.76 -11.02 5.73
C SER A 5 4.27 -10.35 7.02
N PRO A 6 5.08 -9.46 7.61
CA PRO A 6 4.71 -8.82 8.86
C PRO A 6 3.44 -7.99 8.66
N THR A 7 2.54 -8.06 9.65
CA THR A 7 1.35 -7.22 9.73
C THR A 7 1.75 -5.75 9.71
N GLN A 8 1.05 -4.95 8.92
CA GLN A 8 1.20 -3.50 8.85
C GLN A 8 -0.13 -2.80 9.10
N TYR A 9 -0.05 -1.63 9.74
CA TYR A 9 -1.18 -0.73 9.98
C TYR A 9 -1.03 0.51 9.10
N PHE A 10 -2.09 0.87 8.40
CA PHE A 10 -2.18 2.02 7.52
C PHE A 10 -3.05 3.07 8.19
N ILE A 11 -2.41 4.11 8.73
CA ILE A 11 -3.10 5.23 9.37
C ILE A 11 -3.33 6.30 8.30
N GLN A 12 -4.57 6.47 7.89
CA GLN A 12 -4.93 7.38 6.81
C GLN A 12 -5.16 8.79 7.37
N GLY A 13 -4.74 9.81 6.62
CA GLY A 13 -5.00 11.22 6.88
C GLY A 13 -6.47 11.61 6.61
N ILE A 14 -7.40 10.70 6.89
CA ILE A 14 -8.85 10.84 6.80
C ILE A 14 -9.41 10.40 8.14
N THR A 15 -10.26 11.24 8.73
CA THR A 15 -10.96 10.90 9.96
C THR A 15 -12.07 9.88 9.70
N LYS A 16 -12.57 9.19 10.72
CA LYS A 16 -13.71 8.27 10.55
C LYS A 16 -14.99 8.96 10.08
N SER A 17 -15.07 10.28 10.26
CA SER A 17 -16.11 11.15 9.68
C SER A 17 -15.88 11.53 8.21
N GLY A 18 -14.84 11.01 7.55
CA GLY A 18 -14.55 11.23 6.14
C GLY A 18 -13.87 12.56 5.82
N ARG A 19 -13.33 13.28 6.81
CA ARG A 19 -12.67 14.58 6.61
C ARG A 19 -11.16 14.43 6.50
N LYS A 20 -10.53 15.24 5.65
CA LYS A 20 -9.06 15.29 5.54
C LYS A 20 -8.44 15.85 6.81
N PHE A 21 -7.50 15.10 7.38
CA PHE A 21 -6.77 15.49 8.57
C PHE A 21 -5.77 16.62 8.26
N ARG A 22 -5.53 17.46 9.27
CA ARG A 22 -4.68 18.65 9.20
C ARG A 22 -3.78 18.72 10.44
N PRO A 23 -2.57 19.31 10.34
CA PRO A 23 -2.00 19.94 9.14
C PRO A 23 -1.60 18.94 8.05
N SER A 24 -1.29 19.41 6.84
CA SER A 24 -0.95 18.53 5.70
C SER A 24 0.39 17.79 5.85
N ASP A 25 1.25 18.25 6.76
CA ASP A 25 2.57 17.70 7.08
C ASP A 25 2.55 16.78 8.32
N TRP A 26 1.36 16.39 8.79
CA TRP A 26 1.21 15.57 10.00
C TRP A 26 1.97 14.24 9.93
N SER A 27 1.98 13.60 8.76
CA SER A 27 2.62 12.31 8.55
C SER A 27 4.14 12.41 8.70
N GLU A 28 4.73 13.46 8.14
CA GLU A 28 6.14 13.76 8.20
C GLU A 28 6.56 14.10 9.64
N ARG A 29 5.72 14.86 10.36
CA ARG A 29 5.94 15.17 11.79
C ARG A 29 5.91 13.92 12.64
N LEU A 30 4.90 13.07 12.48
CA LEU A 30 4.78 11.82 13.22
C LEU A 30 5.97 10.89 12.94
N CYS A 31 6.32 10.69 11.68
CA CYS A 31 7.45 9.83 11.29
C CYS A 31 8.80 10.41 11.76
N GLY A 32 8.93 11.73 11.83
CA GLY A 32 10.11 12.41 12.37
C GLY A 32 10.34 12.11 13.86
N VAL A 33 9.27 12.14 14.67
CA VAL A 33 9.32 11.71 16.09
C VAL A 33 9.76 10.25 16.20
N MET A 34 9.36 9.43 15.23
CA MET A 34 9.69 8.00 15.23
C MET A 34 11.06 7.65 14.64
N SER A 35 11.83 8.62 14.13
CA SER A 35 13.15 8.39 13.51
C SER A 35 14.16 7.69 14.42
N ALA A 36 14.02 7.82 15.74
CA ALA A 36 14.91 7.21 16.73
C ALA A 36 14.66 5.71 16.97
N TYR A 37 13.65 5.10 16.32
CA TYR A 37 13.32 3.69 16.52
C TYR A 37 13.71 2.87 15.29
N GLY A 38 14.61 1.90 15.47
CA GLY A 38 14.98 0.93 14.43
C GLY A 38 16.48 0.69 14.26
N PRO A 39 16.88 -0.27 13.41
CA PRO A 39 18.26 -0.72 13.31
C PRO A 39 19.25 0.37 12.91
N LYS A 40 18.78 1.37 12.14
CA LYS A 40 19.56 2.52 11.67
C LYS A 40 19.41 3.78 12.54
N ALA A 41 18.76 3.66 13.70
CA ALA A 41 18.58 4.79 14.61
C ALA A 41 19.88 5.29 15.28
N LYS A 42 21.00 4.57 15.10
CA LYS A 42 22.32 4.92 15.64
C LYS A 42 23.29 5.18 14.49
N GLY A 43 23.81 6.40 14.42
CA GLY A 43 24.84 6.78 13.44
C GLY A 43 24.72 8.23 12.98
N PRO A 44 25.71 8.71 12.20
CA PRO A 44 25.61 10.01 11.53
C PRO A 44 24.33 10.06 10.69
N ASN A 45 23.58 11.16 10.76
CA ASN A 45 22.33 11.39 10.03
C ASN A 45 21.13 10.50 10.40
N ALA A 46 21.20 9.71 11.49
CA ALA A 46 20.07 8.85 11.89
C ALA A 46 18.76 9.63 12.12
N ARG A 47 18.83 10.85 12.67
CA ARG A 47 17.66 11.73 12.85
C ARG A 47 17.11 12.33 11.54
N LEU A 48 17.86 12.24 10.44
CA LEU A 48 17.47 12.74 9.13
C LEU A 48 16.72 11.68 8.30
N GLN A 49 16.61 10.46 8.80
CA GLN A 49 15.94 9.35 8.12
C GLN A 49 14.73 8.89 8.94
N TYR A 50 13.66 8.49 8.26
CA TYR A 50 12.53 7.86 8.93
C TYR A 50 12.89 6.45 9.40
N SER A 51 12.18 5.99 10.43
CA SER A 51 12.23 4.59 10.85
C SER A 51 11.77 3.67 9.72
N ILE A 52 12.38 2.49 9.62
CA ILE A 52 11.87 1.43 8.74
C ILE A 52 10.51 0.91 9.19
N TYR A 53 10.14 1.13 10.47
CA TYR A 53 8.90 0.65 11.05
C TYR A 53 7.77 1.69 11.01
N VAL A 54 8.10 2.97 10.85
CA VAL A 54 7.12 4.07 10.76
C VAL A 54 7.52 5.00 9.63
N ARG A 55 6.79 4.92 8.52
CA ARG A 55 7.14 5.62 7.27
C ARG A 55 5.93 6.35 6.68
N PRO A 56 6.11 7.57 6.13
CA PRO A 56 5.05 8.24 5.41
C PRO A 56 4.93 7.68 3.99
N THR A 57 3.71 7.65 3.47
CA THR A 57 3.40 7.33 2.07
C THR A 57 2.20 8.16 1.60
N MET A 58 1.85 8.01 0.32
CA MET A 58 0.66 8.57 -0.29
C MET A 58 -0.10 7.45 -1.00
N ILE A 59 -1.39 7.33 -0.72
CA ILE A 59 -2.31 6.40 -1.40
C ILE A 59 -3.50 7.26 -1.85
N ASP A 60 -3.82 7.26 -3.15
CA ASP A 60 -4.94 8.03 -3.72
C ASP A 60 -5.00 9.50 -3.25
N ASP A 61 -3.86 10.21 -3.31
CA ASP A 61 -3.71 11.61 -2.86
C ASP A 61 -4.00 11.88 -1.37
N ILE A 62 -4.08 10.82 -0.57
CA ILE A 62 -4.21 10.84 0.88
C ILE A 62 -2.87 10.50 1.51
N LYS A 63 -2.45 11.33 2.47
CA LYS A 63 -1.28 11.06 3.31
C LYS A 63 -1.57 9.86 4.20
N VAL A 64 -0.68 8.88 4.21
CA VAL A 64 -0.82 7.66 5.03
C VAL A 64 0.48 7.42 5.78
N VAL A 65 0.39 6.96 7.02
CA VAL A 65 1.53 6.46 7.79
C VAL A 65 1.42 4.94 7.87
N ILE A 66 2.48 4.25 7.46
CA ILE A 66 2.60 2.80 7.60
C ILE A 66 3.33 2.53 8.91
N LEU A 67 2.72 1.69 9.76
CA LEU A 67 3.27 1.20 11.02
C LEU A 67 3.45 -0.32 10.95
N ASP A 68 4.67 -0.80 11.13
CA ASP A 68 5.01 -2.24 11.12
C ASP A 68 4.82 -2.85 12.52
N ALA A 69 4.12 -3.99 12.60
CA ALA A 69 3.85 -4.68 13.86
C ALA A 69 5.12 -5.14 14.58
N ARG A 70 6.25 -5.35 13.89
CA ARG A 70 7.54 -5.70 14.50
C ARG A 70 8.05 -4.61 15.44
N LEU A 71 7.61 -3.36 15.29
CA LEU A 71 7.94 -2.31 16.25
C LEU A 71 7.40 -2.66 17.64
N ARG A 72 6.27 -3.35 17.74
CA ARG A 72 5.69 -3.76 19.02
C ARG A 72 6.61 -4.68 19.80
N ASP A 73 7.33 -5.57 19.13
CA ASP A 73 8.25 -6.50 19.78
C ASP A 73 9.56 -5.82 20.24
N ILE A 74 9.91 -4.70 19.58
CA ILE A 74 11.15 -3.97 19.85
C ILE A 74 10.93 -2.89 20.89
N GLU A 75 9.92 -2.03 20.68
CA GLU A 75 9.59 -0.88 21.51
C GLU A 75 8.06 -0.73 21.59
N PRO A 76 7.39 -1.51 22.47
CA PRO A 76 5.93 -1.54 22.58
C PRO A 76 5.30 -0.16 22.82
N MET A 77 5.94 0.67 23.65
CA MET A 77 5.46 2.02 23.95
C MET A 77 5.46 2.92 22.71
N ALA A 78 6.43 2.75 21.83
CA ALA A 78 6.54 3.52 20.59
C ALA A 78 5.45 3.08 19.58
N PHE A 79 5.17 1.78 19.51
CA PHE A 79 4.05 1.25 18.73
C PHE A 79 2.70 1.78 19.23
N ASP A 80 2.46 1.69 20.55
CA ASP A 80 1.22 2.16 21.17
C ASP A 80 1.06 3.69 21.02
N PHE A 81 2.15 4.46 21.09
CA PHE A 81 2.11 5.90 20.83
C PHE A 81 1.54 6.23 19.44
N VAL A 82 1.97 5.51 18.40
CA VAL A 82 1.50 5.75 17.03
C VAL A 82 0.03 5.35 16.86
N LEU A 83 -0.39 4.22 17.44
CA LEU A 83 -1.80 3.81 17.41
C LEU A 83 -2.71 4.74 18.23
N ASN A 84 -2.25 5.18 19.40
CA ASN A 84 -2.99 6.14 20.22
C ASN A 84 -3.08 7.50 19.53
N PHE A 85 -2.04 7.96 18.83
CA PHE A 85 -2.13 9.15 17.99
C PHE A 85 -3.27 9.04 16.97
N ALA A 86 -3.39 7.90 16.27
CA ALA A 86 -4.48 7.69 15.32
C ALA A 86 -5.85 7.68 16.01
N LYS A 87 -5.95 7.02 17.17
CA LYS A 87 -7.18 6.95 17.95
C LYS A 87 -7.65 8.33 18.45
N ASP A 88 -6.74 9.10 19.04
CA ASP A 88 -7.04 10.41 19.63
C ASP A 88 -7.46 11.45 18.57
N ASN A 89 -6.97 11.28 17.34
CA ASN A 89 -7.31 12.13 16.19
C ASN A 89 -8.44 11.55 15.33
N ASP A 90 -9.07 10.46 15.77
CA ASP A 90 -10.15 9.74 15.07
C ASP A 90 -9.81 9.40 13.62
N LEU A 91 -8.56 8.98 13.37
CA LEU A 91 -8.09 8.59 12.04
C LEU A 91 -8.56 7.19 11.66
N LEU A 92 -8.74 6.96 10.37
CA LEU A 92 -8.97 5.62 9.82
C LEU A 92 -7.68 4.81 9.90
N VAL A 93 -7.78 3.60 10.45
CA VAL A 93 -6.67 2.65 10.55
C VAL A 93 -7.10 1.33 9.91
N THR A 94 -6.29 0.83 8.98
CA THR A 94 -6.52 -0.46 8.31
C THR A 94 -5.34 -1.36 8.55
N GLU A 95 -5.60 -2.62 8.91
CA GLU A 95 -4.57 -3.65 9.03
C GLU A 95 -4.45 -4.39 7.69
N ALA A 96 -3.24 -4.56 7.17
CA ALA A 96 -2.98 -5.37 5.99
C ALA A 96 -1.61 -6.03 6.08
N CYS A 97 -1.46 -7.17 5.41
CA CYS A 97 -0.17 -7.80 5.18
C CYS A 97 0.39 -7.29 3.86
N GLU A 98 1.64 -6.80 3.85
CA GLU A 98 2.32 -6.45 2.60
C GLU A 98 2.51 -7.74 1.79
N LEU A 99 1.81 -7.89 0.66
CA LEU A 99 2.08 -8.99 -0.26
C LEU A 99 3.44 -8.72 -0.92
N PRO A 100 4.38 -9.70 -0.96
CA PRO A 100 5.63 -9.50 -1.67
C PRO A 100 5.33 -9.14 -3.13
N PRO A 101 6.07 -8.21 -3.75
CA PRO A 101 5.81 -7.79 -5.11
C PRO A 101 5.99 -8.97 -6.06
N HIS A 102 4.87 -9.59 -6.47
CA HIS A 102 4.86 -10.52 -7.59
C HIS A 102 5.12 -9.67 -8.84
N HIS A 103 6.27 -9.84 -9.48
CA HIS A 103 6.50 -9.29 -10.80
C HIS A 103 5.36 -9.71 -11.73
N GLY A 104 4.50 -8.75 -12.08
CA GLY A 104 3.48 -8.97 -13.08
C GLY A 104 4.14 -9.31 -14.41
N THR A 105 3.81 -10.49 -14.95
CA THR A 105 3.80 -10.67 -16.40
C THR A 105 2.34 -10.63 -16.83
N GLN A 106 2.03 -9.66 -17.68
CA GLN A 106 0.75 -9.40 -18.34
C GLN A 106 0.20 -10.64 -19.06
N THR A 107 -1.12 -10.76 -19.19
CA THR A 107 -1.77 -11.00 -20.50
C THR A 107 -3.19 -10.46 -20.46
N GLN A 108 -3.49 -9.57 -21.42
CA GLN A 108 -4.83 -9.12 -21.78
C GLN A 108 -5.73 -10.33 -22.05
N ALA A 109 -6.77 -10.52 -21.24
CA ALA A 109 -7.88 -11.41 -21.61
C ALA A 109 -8.86 -10.62 -22.47
N GLN A 110 -8.83 -10.94 -23.76
CA GLN A 110 -9.69 -10.44 -24.83
C GLN A 110 -11.17 -10.62 -24.47
N SER A 111 -11.93 -9.52 -24.46
CA SER A 111 -13.38 -9.54 -24.60
C SER A 111 -13.73 -9.86 -26.06
N GLN A 112 -14.11 -11.11 -26.32
CA GLN A 112 -14.76 -11.51 -27.58
C GLN A 112 -16.19 -10.96 -27.65
N PRO A 113 -16.62 -10.32 -28.74
CA PRO A 113 -18.02 -10.21 -29.09
C PRO A 113 -18.43 -11.41 -29.96
N GLN A 114 -19.48 -12.11 -29.54
CA GLN A 114 -20.21 -13.09 -30.34
C GLN A 114 -20.84 -12.43 -31.57
N ALA A 115 -20.67 -13.03 -32.76
CA ALA A 115 -21.55 -12.81 -33.91
C ALA A 115 -21.77 -14.14 -34.66
N GLN A 116 -23.04 -14.41 -34.94
CA GLN A 116 -23.64 -15.65 -35.46
C GLN A 116 -23.38 -15.87 -36.97
N PRO A 117 -23.65 -17.09 -37.49
CA PRO A 117 -23.30 -17.49 -38.86
C PRO A 117 -24.39 -17.09 -39.86
N GLN A 118 -24.00 -16.62 -41.05
CA GLN A 118 -24.88 -16.53 -42.21
C GLN A 118 -24.20 -17.10 -43.46
N ALA A 119 -24.90 -18.02 -44.10
CA ALA A 119 -24.52 -18.82 -45.24
C ALA A 119 -24.71 -18.08 -46.57
N GLN A 120 -23.80 -18.28 -47.55
CA GLN A 120 -24.01 -18.21 -49.02
C GLN A 120 -22.90 -19.06 -49.69
N THR A 121 -23.14 -20.25 -50.23
CA THR A 121 -23.45 -20.57 -51.66
C THR A 121 -22.69 -19.74 -52.70
N GLU A 122 -21.68 -20.34 -53.38
CA GLU A 122 -21.74 -20.77 -54.79
C GLU A 122 -20.36 -21.20 -55.36
N PRO A 123 -20.32 -22.01 -56.44
CA PRO A 123 -19.13 -22.72 -56.92
C PRO A 123 -18.45 -22.02 -58.10
N GLN A 124 -17.13 -22.12 -58.22
CA GLN A 124 -16.43 -21.83 -59.47
C GLN A 124 -15.46 -22.96 -59.85
N THR A 125 -15.95 -23.79 -60.77
CA THR A 125 -15.20 -24.46 -61.82
C THR A 125 -14.41 -23.45 -62.66
N GLN A 126 -13.12 -23.70 -62.90
CA GLN A 126 -12.58 -24.01 -64.23
C GLN A 126 -11.07 -24.35 -64.18
N PRO A 127 -10.60 -25.32 -65.00
CA PRO A 127 -9.19 -25.67 -65.14
C PRO A 127 -8.54 -25.12 -66.41
N LYS A 128 -7.20 -25.08 -66.37
CA LYS A 128 -6.24 -25.36 -67.47
C LYS A 128 -6.16 -24.38 -68.65
N ASP A 129 -5.02 -23.69 -68.70
CA ASP A 129 -4.05 -23.78 -69.82
C ASP A 129 -2.62 -23.73 -69.26
#